data_AF-A0A955XCA1-F1
#
_entry.id   AF-A0A955XCA1-F1
#
_cell.length_a   1.000
_cell.length_b   1.000
_cell.length_c   1.000
_cell.angle_alpha   90.00
_cell.angle_beta   90.00
_cell.angle_gamma   90.00
#
_symmetry.space_group_name_H-M   'P 1'
#
loop_
_entity.id
_entity.type
_entity.pdbx_description
1 polymer ?
#
loop_
_entity_poly.entity_id
_entity_poly.type
_entity_poly.pdbx_seq_one_letter_code
_entity_poly.pdbx_strand_id
1 'polypeptide(L)'
;MASLTLEAPMSPFGFGGTRDVRGAPCTADWAGTGGGTANPDFVQRLAAKDRSADAPTSPRNILRDFYVKDLKLPAELEDIYVDAMVAMSTGPMNYPGDVVPVASWPAIGPGDGGVNNAISGKHCNLSGFAHIDPKPPVLWIRGADDAIVSDNSMFDLGALGKMGAVPGWPGDEAYPAQPMIGQIRAVLDAYAAGGGVVKEEVLVYCGHSPHLEHPERFLELLLAQVG
;
A
#
# COMPACT_ATOMS: atom_id res chain seq x y z
N MET A 1 18.86 -12.54 19.15
CA MET A 1 17.73 -13.19 18.44
C MET A 1 17.35 -12.28 17.28
N ALA A 2 16.77 -12.81 16.20
CA ALA A 2 16.28 -11.96 15.11
C ALA A 2 14.94 -11.30 15.51
N SER A 3 14.73 -10.06 15.09
CA SER A 3 13.48 -9.31 15.24
C SER A 3 13.01 -8.77 13.88
N LEU A 4 11.73 -8.46 13.76
CA LEU A 4 11.12 -7.91 12.54
C LEU A 4 10.45 -6.57 12.84
N THR A 5 10.72 -5.57 12.00
CA THR A 5 10.02 -4.29 11.99
C THR A 5 9.24 -4.16 10.69
N LEU A 6 7.93 -3.94 10.79
CA LEU A 6 7.03 -3.67 9.69
C LEU A 6 6.67 -2.18 9.74
N GLU A 7 7.21 -1.39 8.82
CA GLU A 7 6.86 0.02 8.67
C GLU A 7 5.83 0.17 7.55
N ALA A 8 4.64 0.67 7.87
CA ALA A 8 3.52 0.88 6.94
C ALA A 8 3.37 -0.25 5.90
N PRO A 9 3.39 -1.55 6.31
CA PRO A 9 3.41 -2.67 5.38
C PRO A 9 2.11 -2.72 4.59
N MET A 10 2.16 -3.18 3.34
CA MET A 10 0.94 -3.52 2.61
C MET A 10 0.14 -4.63 3.32
N SER A 11 -1.15 -4.74 2.99
CA SER A 11 -1.98 -5.85 3.48
C SER A 11 -1.38 -7.23 3.12
N PRO A 12 -1.45 -8.22 4.03
CA PRO A 12 -1.03 -9.60 3.75
C PRO A 12 -1.82 -10.29 2.62
N PHE A 13 -2.96 -9.73 2.19
CA PHE A 13 -3.81 -10.30 1.15
C PHE A 13 -3.73 -9.56 -0.18
N GLY A 14 -2.64 -8.82 -0.39
CA GLY A 14 -2.44 -8.01 -1.58
C GLY A 14 -3.07 -6.62 -1.48
N PHE A 15 -2.96 -5.84 -2.56
CA PHE A 15 -3.45 -4.46 -2.66
C PHE A 15 -4.66 -4.36 -3.59
N GLY A 16 -5.78 -3.88 -3.06
CA GLY A 16 -7.08 -3.76 -3.71
C GLY A 16 -7.92 -5.05 -3.69
N GLY A 17 -9.24 -4.89 -3.89
CA GLY A 17 -10.13 -5.97 -4.34
C GLY A 17 -10.40 -7.10 -3.33
N THR A 18 -10.22 -6.85 -2.03
CA THR A 18 -10.64 -7.77 -0.96
C THR A 18 -11.59 -7.07 0.01
N ARG A 19 -12.63 -7.79 0.47
CA ARG A 19 -13.79 -7.20 1.15
C ARG A 19 -13.84 -7.37 2.67
N ASP A 20 -13.01 -8.23 3.24
CA ASP A 20 -13.03 -8.51 4.68
C ASP A 20 -11.63 -8.69 5.26
N VAL A 21 -11.55 -8.76 6.60
CA VAL A 21 -10.29 -8.94 7.33
C VAL A 21 -9.59 -10.27 7.05
N ARG A 22 -10.25 -11.21 6.36
CA ARG A 22 -9.70 -12.50 5.96
C ARG A 22 -9.20 -12.50 4.52
N GLY A 23 -9.23 -11.36 3.85
CA GLY A 23 -8.76 -11.22 2.48
C GLY A 23 -9.66 -11.88 1.44
N ALA A 24 -10.95 -12.07 1.71
CA ALA A 24 -11.86 -12.63 0.71
C ALA A 24 -11.93 -11.69 -0.52
N PRO A 25 -11.78 -12.20 -1.74
CA PRO A 25 -11.86 -11.36 -2.93
C PRO A 25 -13.27 -10.78 -3.10
N CYS A 26 -13.35 -9.56 -3.64
CA CYS A 26 -14.62 -8.95 -4.04
C CYS A 26 -15.26 -9.73 -5.19
N THR A 27 -14.44 -10.20 -6.14
CA THR A 27 -14.88 -10.92 -7.34
C THR A 27 -13.93 -12.09 -7.65
N ALA A 28 -14.43 -13.15 -8.30
CA ALA A 28 -13.62 -14.33 -8.61
C ALA A 28 -12.52 -14.07 -9.66
N ASP A 29 -12.70 -13.04 -10.50
CA ASP A 29 -11.78 -12.61 -11.55
C ASP A 29 -10.78 -11.53 -11.08
N TRP A 30 -10.74 -11.21 -9.78
CA TRP A 30 -9.85 -10.21 -9.19
C TRP A 30 -9.94 -8.82 -9.83
N ALA A 31 -11.14 -8.46 -10.26
CA ALA A 31 -11.40 -7.16 -10.86
C ALA A 31 -10.99 -6.03 -9.92
N GLY A 32 -10.47 -4.94 -10.50
CA GLY A 32 -10.09 -3.73 -9.79
C GLY A 32 -8.80 -3.86 -8.96
N THR A 33 -7.92 -4.79 -9.35
CA THR A 33 -6.59 -4.97 -8.77
C THR A 33 -5.51 -4.97 -9.85
N GLY A 34 -4.25 -4.81 -9.45
CA GLY A 34 -3.11 -4.94 -10.36
C GLY A 34 -2.78 -3.71 -11.21
N GLY A 35 -2.15 -3.95 -12.36
CA GLY A 35 -1.58 -2.92 -13.23
C GLY A 35 -2.59 -1.87 -13.68
N GLY A 36 -3.85 -2.28 -13.86
CA GLY A 36 -4.93 -1.41 -14.32
C GLY A 36 -5.40 -0.38 -13.29
N THR A 37 -5.01 -0.49 -12.02
CA THR A 37 -5.44 0.45 -10.97
C THR A 37 -4.57 1.70 -10.89
N ALA A 38 -3.39 1.70 -11.51
CA ALA A 38 -2.51 2.85 -11.49
C ALA A 38 -3.05 3.99 -12.36
N ASN A 39 -2.89 5.24 -11.90
CA ASN A 39 -3.29 6.41 -12.66
C ASN A 39 -2.42 6.51 -13.94
N PRO A 40 -3.01 6.46 -15.15
CA PRO A 40 -2.24 6.48 -16.39
C PRO A 40 -1.38 7.73 -16.58
N ASP A 41 -1.82 8.90 -16.08
CA ASP A 41 -1.06 10.15 -16.19
C ASP A 41 0.19 10.11 -15.27
N PHE A 42 0.06 9.56 -14.06
CA PHE A 42 1.22 9.34 -13.19
C PHE A 42 2.24 8.40 -13.84
N VAL A 43 1.79 7.30 -14.44
CA VAL A 43 2.66 6.35 -15.16
C VAL A 43 3.39 7.05 -16.32
N GLN A 44 2.70 7.90 -17.09
CA GLN A 44 3.32 8.67 -18.18
C GLN A 44 4.38 9.64 -17.65
N ARG A 45 4.12 10.32 -16.53
CA ARG A 45 5.07 11.25 -15.90
C ARG A 45 6.32 10.56 -15.38
N LEU A 46 6.17 9.38 -14.78
CA LEU A 46 7.29 8.54 -14.37
C LEU A 46 8.16 8.15 -15.59
N ALA A 47 7.53 7.69 -16.67
CA ALA A 47 8.22 7.33 -17.90
C ALA A 47 8.97 8.53 -18.55
N ALA A 48 8.37 9.72 -18.46
CA ALA A 48 8.96 10.98 -18.92
C ALA A 48 10.03 11.55 -17.98
N LYS A 49 10.25 10.91 -16.82
CA LYS A 49 11.12 11.39 -15.73
C LYS A 49 10.77 12.81 -15.27
N ASP A 50 9.48 13.08 -15.14
CA ASP A 50 8.96 14.38 -14.73
C ASP A 50 9.32 14.68 -13.26
N ARG A 51 10.23 15.64 -13.07
CA ARG A 51 10.65 16.14 -11.74
C ARG A 51 9.88 17.39 -11.29
N SER A 52 8.93 17.87 -12.09
CA SER A 52 8.18 19.11 -11.84
C SER A 52 7.16 18.96 -10.71
N ALA A 53 6.46 20.06 -10.42
CA ALA A 53 5.29 20.09 -9.54
C ALA A 53 4.04 20.56 -10.31
N ASP A 54 4.02 20.39 -11.64
CA ASP A 54 3.08 21.10 -12.51
C ASP A 54 1.66 20.51 -12.51
N ALA A 55 1.48 19.28 -12.03
CA ALA A 55 0.19 18.63 -11.91
C ALA A 55 0.04 17.87 -10.59
N PRO A 56 -1.19 17.61 -10.11
CA PRO A 56 -1.42 16.78 -8.92
C PRO A 56 -0.76 15.40 -8.99
N THR A 57 -0.65 14.85 -10.20
CA THR A 57 -0.04 13.56 -10.52
C THR A 57 1.47 13.65 -10.78
N SER A 58 2.12 14.82 -10.69
CA SER A 58 3.58 14.90 -10.76
C SER A 58 4.21 14.11 -9.60
N PRO A 59 5.28 13.32 -9.81
CA PRO A 59 5.92 12.53 -8.75
C PRO A 59 6.22 13.33 -7.48
N ARG A 60 6.62 14.59 -7.63
CA ARG A 60 6.84 15.50 -6.50
C ARG A 60 5.59 15.82 -5.70
N ASN A 61 4.45 16.01 -6.36
CA ASN A 61 3.18 16.25 -5.66
C ASN A 61 2.63 14.94 -5.08
N ILE A 62 2.80 13.80 -5.76
CA ILE A 62 2.48 12.48 -5.18
C ILE A 62 3.29 12.21 -3.89
N LEU A 63 4.59 12.53 -3.87
CA LEU A 63 5.43 12.46 -2.66
C LEU A 63 4.85 13.32 -1.53
N ARG A 64 4.53 14.58 -1.82
CA ARG A 64 4.02 15.54 -0.83
C ARG A 64 2.64 15.20 -0.30
N ASP A 65 1.76 14.69 -1.16
CA ASP A 65 0.34 14.53 -0.84
C ASP A 65 0.02 13.14 -0.25
N PHE A 66 0.85 12.12 -0.51
CA PHE A 66 0.53 10.74 -0.12
C PHE A 66 1.62 10.02 0.67
N TYR A 67 2.91 10.31 0.43
CA TYR A 67 4.00 9.63 1.15
C TYR A 67 4.28 10.24 2.52
N VAL A 68 3.90 11.50 2.73
CA VAL A 68 4.00 12.22 4.00
C VAL A 68 2.69 13.00 4.24
N LYS A 69 2.39 13.38 5.48
CA LYS A 69 1.18 14.15 5.81
C LYS A 69 1.38 15.66 5.65
N ASP A 70 2.27 16.24 6.46
CA ASP A 70 2.51 17.69 6.53
C ASP A 70 4.01 18.02 6.59
N LEU A 71 4.86 17.06 6.22
CA LEU A 71 6.30 17.21 6.28
C LEU A 71 6.83 18.02 5.09
N LYS A 72 7.39 19.19 5.37
CA LYS A 72 8.17 19.95 4.39
C LYS A 72 9.61 19.46 4.39
N LEU A 73 9.95 18.64 3.40
CA LEU A 73 11.31 18.17 3.20
C LEU A 73 12.24 19.32 2.76
N PRO A 74 13.51 19.32 3.19
CA PRO A 74 14.53 20.16 2.56
C PRO A 74 14.58 19.90 1.05
N ALA A 75 14.74 20.95 0.24
CA ALA A 75 14.64 20.86 -1.22
C ALA A 75 15.58 19.80 -1.83
N GLU A 76 16.82 19.71 -1.34
CA GLU A 76 17.80 18.71 -1.80
C GLU A 76 17.35 17.27 -1.50
N LEU A 77 16.74 17.05 -0.33
CA LEU A 77 16.25 15.73 0.06
C LEU A 77 14.98 15.37 -0.71
N GLU A 78 14.09 16.33 -0.93
CA GLU A 78 12.92 16.15 -1.79
C GLU A 78 13.35 15.76 -3.22
N ASP A 79 14.37 16.42 -3.78
CA ASP A 79 14.91 16.10 -5.10
C ASP A 79 15.47 14.67 -5.17
N ILE A 80 16.13 14.19 -4.11
CA ILE A 80 16.61 12.80 -4.03
C ILE A 80 15.45 11.80 -4.09
N TYR A 81 14.37 12.04 -3.34
CA TYR A 81 13.21 11.15 -3.36
C TYR A 81 12.48 11.19 -4.71
N VAL A 82 12.33 12.37 -5.31
CA VAL A 82 11.76 12.50 -6.65
C VAL A 82 12.62 11.77 -7.67
N ASP A 83 13.96 11.88 -7.59
CA ASP A 83 14.88 11.14 -8.45
C ASP A 83 14.74 9.62 -8.28
N ALA A 84 14.53 9.14 -7.06
CA ALA A 84 14.24 7.74 -6.79
C ALA A 84 12.91 7.29 -7.40
N MET A 85 11.85 8.12 -7.33
CA MET A 85 10.56 7.80 -7.94
C MET A 85 10.66 7.71 -9.47
N VAL A 86 11.30 8.67 -10.13
CA VAL A 86 11.43 8.67 -11.59
C VAL A 86 12.47 7.69 -12.13
N ALA A 87 13.26 7.06 -11.26
CA ALA A 87 14.10 5.93 -11.62
C ALA A 87 13.29 4.62 -11.80
N MET A 88 12.02 4.60 -11.39
CA MET A 88 11.15 3.44 -11.54
C MET A 88 10.96 3.06 -13.01
N SER A 89 11.27 1.81 -13.35
CA SER A 89 11.00 1.29 -14.69
C SER A 89 9.50 1.13 -14.89
N THR A 90 8.99 1.65 -16.00
CA THR A 90 7.57 1.54 -16.36
C THR A 90 7.35 0.55 -17.50
N GLY A 91 6.26 -0.22 -17.47
CA GLY A 91 5.87 -1.10 -18.56
C GLY A 91 5.08 -2.32 -18.10
N PRO A 92 4.69 -3.21 -19.04
CA PRO A 92 3.86 -4.39 -18.74
C PRO A 92 4.54 -5.42 -17.82
N MET A 93 5.88 -5.45 -17.79
CA MET A 93 6.64 -6.31 -16.87
C MET A 93 7.22 -5.55 -15.67
N ASN A 94 6.98 -4.25 -15.56
CA ASN A 94 7.44 -3.40 -14.47
C ASN A 94 6.25 -2.64 -13.88
N TYR A 95 6.42 -1.42 -13.36
CA TYR A 95 5.30 -0.64 -12.87
C TYR A 95 4.45 -0.08 -14.04
N PRO A 96 3.11 -0.12 -13.99
CA PRO A 96 2.32 -0.81 -12.98
C PRO A 96 2.14 -2.30 -13.30
N GLY A 97 2.20 -2.69 -14.58
CA GLY A 97 2.04 -4.05 -15.07
C GLY A 97 1.08 -4.13 -16.25
N ASP A 98 0.92 -5.33 -16.81
CA ASP A 98 -0.09 -5.60 -17.84
C ASP A 98 -1.51 -5.64 -17.27
N VAL A 99 -2.51 -5.57 -18.15
CA VAL A 99 -3.92 -5.45 -17.77
C VAL A 99 -4.75 -6.47 -18.53
N VAL A 100 -5.65 -7.14 -17.82
CA VAL A 100 -6.59 -8.12 -18.40
C VAL A 100 -8.01 -7.57 -18.30
N PRO A 101 -8.79 -7.53 -19.40
CA PRO A 101 -10.22 -7.22 -19.34
C PRO A 101 -10.98 -8.32 -18.59
N VAL A 102 -11.90 -7.91 -17.71
CA VAL A 102 -12.74 -8.85 -16.93
C VAL A 102 -14.20 -8.39 -16.94
N ALA A 103 -15.13 -9.27 -16.54
CA ALA A 103 -16.56 -8.97 -16.60
C ALA A 103 -17.05 -8.14 -15.40
N SER A 104 -16.45 -8.36 -14.23
CA SER A 104 -16.84 -7.66 -13.01
C SER A 104 -16.35 -6.21 -13.01
N TRP A 105 -17.03 -5.31 -12.29
CA TRP A 105 -16.56 -3.93 -12.11
C TRP A 105 -15.14 -3.92 -11.50
N PRO A 106 -14.20 -3.09 -11.98
CA PRO A 106 -14.33 -2.01 -12.98
C PRO A 106 -13.93 -2.43 -14.42
N ALA A 107 -14.15 -3.69 -14.79
CA ALA A 107 -13.83 -4.31 -16.08
C ALA A 107 -12.33 -4.44 -16.41
N ILE A 108 -11.49 -4.28 -15.39
CA ILE A 108 -10.03 -4.49 -15.46
C ILE A 108 -9.59 -5.42 -14.32
N GLY A 109 -8.63 -6.29 -14.58
CA GLY A 109 -8.03 -7.20 -13.60
C GLY A 109 -6.52 -7.37 -13.83
N PRO A 110 -5.84 -8.04 -12.89
CA PRO A 110 -4.39 -8.20 -12.92
C PRO A 110 -3.95 -9.22 -13.97
N GLY A 111 -2.99 -8.82 -14.79
CA GLY A 111 -2.27 -9.73 -15.68
C GLY A 111 -1.24 -10.59 -14.93
N ASP A 112 -0.21 -11.03 -15.65
CA ASP A 112 0.83 -11.91 -15.11
C ASP A 112 2.19 -11.21 -14.98
N GLY A 113 2.31 -9.96 -15.47
CA GLY A 113 3.54 -9.16 -15.44
C GLY A 113 3.42 -7.87 -14.63
N GLY A 114 4.49 -7.49 -13.96
CA GLY A 114 4.62 -6.16 -13.35
C GLY A 114 4.30 -6.05 -11.86
N VAL A 115 4.66 -4.90 -11.31
CA VAL A 115 4.78 -4.71 -9.85
C VAL A 115 3.42 -4.73 -9.17
N ASN A 116 2.43 -3.99 -9.69
CA ASN A 116 1.10 -3.96 -9.09
C ASN A 116 0.40 -5.31 -9.23
N ASN A 117 0.63 -6.03 -10.33
CA ASN A 117 0.10 -7.39 -10.50
C ASN A 117 0.70 -8.33 -9.46
N ALA A 118 2.02 -8.29 -9.24
CA ALA A 118 2.69 -9.12 -8.24
C ALA A 118 2.14 -8.91 -6.82
N ILE A 119 1.71 -7.69 -6.48
CA ILE A 119 1.10 -7.38 -5.17
C ILE A 119 -0.43 -7.46 -5.16
N SER A 120 -1.09 -7.89 -6.24
CA SER A 120 -2.55 -8.14 -6.23
C SER A 120 -2.89 -9.41 -5.45
N GLY A 121 -4.09 -9.50 -4.89
CA GLY A 121 -4.52 -10.70 -4.15
C GLY A 121 -4.59 -11.99 -5.00
N LYS A 122 -4.59 -11.87 -6.34
CA LYS A 122 -4.44 -13.00 -7.28
C LYS A 122 -3.09 -13.72 -7.09
N HIS A 123 -2.03 -12.96 -6.82
CA HIS A 123 -0.65 -13.44 -6.84
C HIS A 123 0.06 -13.33 -5.47
N CYS A 124 -0.43 -12.48 -4.57
CA CYS A 124 0.16 -12.21 -3.27
C CYS A 124 -0.77 -12.64 -2.13
N ASN A 125 -0.34 -13.64 -1.37
CA ASN A 125 -0.93 -14.00 -0.08
C ASN A 125 0.18 -14.33 0.92
N LEU A 126 0.36 -13.44 1.88
CA LEU A 126 1.36 -13.50 2.94
C LEU A 126 0.75 -13.94 4.28
N SER A 127 -0.51 -14.37 4.32
CA SER A 127 -1.19 -14.75 5.58
C SER A 127 -0.51 -15.93 6.29
N GLY A 128 0.26 -16.74 5.55
CA GLY A 128 1.12 -17.78 6.12
C GLY A 128 2.14 -17.25 7.14
N PHE A 129 2.42 -15.95 7.12
CA PHE A 129 3.25 -15.27 8.13
C PHE A 129 2.80 -15.58 9.57
N ALA A 130 1.48 -15.70 9.82
CA ALA A 130 0.96 -16.02 11.16
C ALA A 130 1.51 -17.34 11.73
N HIS A 131 1.96 -18.26 10.86
CA HIS A 131 2.33 -19.62 11.22
C HIS A 131 3.84 -19.91 11.13
N ILE A 132 4.68 -18.91 10.85
CA ILE A 132 6.14 -19.13 10.78
C ILE A 132 6.71 -19.60 12.13
N ASP A 133 7.82 -20.33 12.04
CA ASP A 133 8.65 -20.80 13.14
C ASP A 133 10.14 -20.71 12.74
N PRO A 134 11.04 -20.04 13.51
CA PRO A 134 10.76 -19.35 14.77
C PRO A 134 9.86 -18.12 14.61
N LYS A 135 9.26 -17.68 15.71
CA LYS A 135 8.46 -16.45 15.80
C LYS A 135 9.30 -15.26 16.30
N PRO A 136 9.99 -14.50 15.42
CA PRO A 136 10.68 -13.29 15.84
C PRO A 136 9.69 -12.28 16.46
N PRO A 137 10.09 -11.48 17.47
CA PRO A 137 9.28 -10.35 17.90
C PRO A 137 8.98 -9.43 16.71
N VAL A 138 7.74 -8.97 16.60
CA VAL A 138 7.27 -8.08 15.53
C VAL A 138 6.93 -6.72 16.11
N LEU A 139 7.52 -5.68 15.54
CA LEU A 139 7.10 -4.29 15.73
C LEU A 139 6.40 -3.82 14.45
N TRP A 140 5.16 -3.36 14.55
CA TRP A 140 4.42 -2.74 13.46
C TRP A 140 4.29 -1.24 13.73
N ILE A 141 4.96 -0.41 12.92
CA ILE A 141 4.89 1.05 13.01
C ILE A 141 4.06 1.56 11.83
N ARG A 142 3.09 2.43 12.08
CA ARG A 142 2.31 3.07 11.02
C ARG A 142 1.89 4.49 11.37
N GLY A 143 1.61 5.28 10.35
CA GLY A 143 0.91 6.55 10.51
C GLY A 143 -0.58 6.36 10.81
N ALA A 144 -1.15 7.28 11.57
CA ALA A 144 -2.59 7.39 11.77
C ALA A 144 -3.31 7.98 10.54
N ASP A 145 -2.58 8.71 9.70
CA ASP A 145 -3.09 9.49 8.56
C ASP A 145 -2.57 8.97 7.22
N ASP A 146 -2.12 7.73 7.16
CA ASP A 146 -1.62 7.07 5.95
C ASP A 146 -2.73 7.01 4.86
N ALA A 147 -2.47 7.65 3.72
CA ALA A 147 -3.39 7.66 2.58
C ALA A 147 -3.16 6.52 1.58
N ILE A 148 -2.04 5.80 1.70
CA ILE A 148 -1.63 4.71 0.80
C ILE A 148 -2.08 3.37 1.39
N VAL A 149 -1.70 3.06 2.62
CA VAL A 149 -2.11 1.84 3.33
C VAL A 149 -3.09 2.20 4.43
N SER A 150 -4.37 2.18 4.10
CA SER A 150 -5.46 2.41 5.06
C SER A 150 -6.75 1.74 4.64
N ASP A 151 -7.71 1.66 5.58
CA ASP A 151 -9.04 1.11 5.32
C ASP A 151 -9.89 2.00 4.37
N ASN A 152 -9.37 3.18 4.00
CA ASN A 152 -9.94 4.08 2.99
C ASN A 152 -8.84 4.62 2.06
N SER A 153 -7.93 3.75 1.62
CA SER A 153 -6.79 4.12 0.77
C SER A 153 -7.21 4.93 -0.47
N MET A 154 -6.47 6.00 -0.77
CA MET A 154 -6.66 6.80 -1.98
C MET A 154 -6.17 6.09 -3.26
N PHE A 155 -5.65 4.86 -3.13
CA PHE A 155 -5.16 4.02 -4.22
C PHE A 155 -6.00 2.73 -4.36
N ASP A 156 -7.01 2.52 -3.50
CA ASP A 156 -7.96 1.42 -3.63
C ASP A 156 -9.19 1.84 -4.46
N LEU A 157 -9.51 1.06 -5.49
CA LEU A 157 -10.66 1.37 -6.34
C LEU A 157 -11.98 1.29 -5.57
N GLY A 158 -12.10 0.44 -4.53
CA GLY A 158 -13.30 0.38 -3.70
C GLY A 158 -13.57 1.70 -2.97
N ALA A 159 -12.54 2.25 -2.33
CA ALA A 159 -12.60 3.57 -1.69
C ALA A 159 -12.87 4.70 -2.71
N LEU A 160 -12.16 4.72 -3.84
CA LEU A 160 -12.36 5.74 -4.89
C LEU A 160 -13.75 5.66 -5.53
N GLY A 161 -14.29 4.45 -5.73
CA GLY A 161 -15.65 4.23 -6.21
C GLY A 161 -16.69 4.78 -5.26
N LYS A 162 -16.54 4.53 -3.95
CA LYS A 162 -17.39 5.07 -2.89
C LYS A 162 -17.40 6.60 -2.84
N MET A 163 -16.26 7.23 -3.13
CA MET A 163 -16.13 8.69 -3.23
C MET A 163 -16.65 9.27 -4.55
N GLY A 164 -17.10 8.43 -5.49
CA GLY A 164 -17.58 8.84 -6.81
C GLY A 164 -16.47 9.19 -7.81
N ALA A 165 -15.21 8.90 -7.50
CA ALA A 165 -14.08 9.13 -8.39
C ALA A 165 -13.97 8.06 -9.49
N VAL A 166 -14.50 6.85 -9.26
CA VAL A 166 -14.58 5.77 -10.27
C VAL A 166 -16.04 5.50 -10.63
N PRO A 167 -16.45 5.72 -11.90
CA PRO A 167 -17.83 5.50 -12.32
C PRO A 167 -18.31 4.06 -12.17
N GLY A 168 -19.62 3.89 -11.95
CA GLY A 168 -20.29 2.58 -11.98
C GLY A 168 -20.02 1.68 -10.77
N TRP A 169 -19.52 2.24 -9.66
CA TRP A 169 -19.25 1.49 -8.43
C TRP A 169 -20.52 0.76 -7.92
N PRO A 170 -20.47 -0.55 -7.63
CA PRO A 170 -21.66 -1.36 -7.34
C PRO A 170 -22.16 -1.28 -5.88
N GLY A 171 -21.51 -0.49 -5.03
CA GLY A 171 -21.87 -0.33 -3.61
C GLY A 171 -21.05 -1.21 -2.65
N ASP A 172 -21.12 -0.87 -1.37
CA ASP A 172 -20.31 -1.48 -0.29
C ASP A 172 -20.54 -2.98 -0.12
N GLU A 173 -21.73 -3.50 -0.46
CA GLU A 173 -21.99 -4.94 -0.36
C GLU A 173 -21.21 -5.76 -1.40
N ALA A 174 -20.98 -5.19 -2.58
CA ALA A 174 -20.35 -5.88 -3.70
C ALA A 174 -18.84 -5.59 -3.80
N TYR A 175 -18.44 -4.34 -3.59
CA TYR A 175 -17.04 -3.92 -3.71
C TYR A 175 -16.72 -2.80 -2.69
N PRO A 176 -16.62 -3.12 -1.39
CA PRO A 176 -16.28 -2.12 -0.38
C PRO A 176 -14.83 -1.65 -0.53
N ALA A 177 -14.46 -0.61 0.22
CA ALA A 177 -13.05 -0.28 0.43
C ALA A 177 -12.32 -1.45 1.10
N GLN A 178 -11.09 -1.73 0.69
CA GLN A 178 -10.29 -2.78 1.31
C GLN A 178 -9.92 -2.42 2.76
N PRO A 179 -10.20 -3.28 3.76
CA PRO A 179 -9.83 -3.03 5.15
C PRO A 179 -8.36 -3.40 5.43
N MET A 180 -7.41 -2.70 4.81
CA MET A 180 -5.96 -3.03 4.86
C MET A 180 -5.40 -3.09 6.29
N ILE A 181 -5.73 -2.13 7.16
CA ILE A 181 -5.28 -2.10 8.55
C ILE A 181 -5.94 -3.23 9.34
N GLY A 182 -7.23 -3.47 9.09
CA GLY A 182 -7.95 -4.61 9.66
C GLY A 182 -7.33 -5.96 9.28
N GLN A 183 -6.89 -6.10 8.04
CA GLN A 183 -6.23 -7.31 7.52
C GLN A 183 -4.85 -7.55 8.12
N ILE A 184 -4.01 -6.51 8.22
CA ILE A 184 -2.70 -6.60 8.89
C ILE A 184 -2.90 -7.02 10.35
N ARG A 185 -3.82 -6.35 11.06
CA ARG A 185 -4.11 -6.66 12.46
C ARG A 185 -4.62 -8.09 12.64
N ALA A 186 -5.51 -8.57 11.79
CA ALA A 186 -6.02 -9.95 11.88
C ALA A 186 -4.90 -11.01 11.74
N VAL A 187 -3.93 -10.79 10.84
CA VAL A 187 -2.79 -11.71 10.68
C VAL A 187 -1.84 -11.62 11.88
N LEU A 188 -1.59 -10.43 12.42
CA LEU A 188 -0.74 -10.25 13.60
C LEU A 188 -1.39 -10.77 14.89
N ASP A 189 -2.72 -10.66 15.02
CA ASP A 189 -3.48 -11.26 16.12
C ASP A 189 -3.37 -12.80 16.07
N ALA A 190 -3.47 -13.40 14.88
CA ALA A 190 -3.25 -14.83 14.70
C ALA A 190 -1.80 -15.25 15.02
N TYR A 191 -0.82 -14.42 14.62
CA TYR A 191 0.58 -14.62 14.97
C TYR A 191 0.80 -14.62 16.49
N ALA A 192 0.21 -13.64 17.19
CA ALA A 192 0.29 -13.53 18.65
C ALA A 192 -0.45 -14.68 19.37
N ALA A 193 -1.63 -15.08 18.88
CA ALA A 193 -2.35 -16.24 19.38
C ALA A 193 -1.54 -17.56 19.23
N GLY A 194 -0.66 -17.62 18.23
CA GLY A 194 0.31 -18.71 18.05
C GLY A 194 1.57 -18.60 18.92
N GLY A 195 1.62 -17.70 19.90
CA GLY A 195 2.76 -17.50 20.80
C GLY A 195 3.81 -16.50 20.31
N GLY A 196 3.54 -15.78 19.22
CA GLY A 196 4.38 -14.68 18.76
C GLY A 196 4.25 -13.43 19.63
N VAL A 197 5.26 -12.56 19.60
CA VAL A 197 5.19 -11.25 20.26
C VAL A 197 4.96 -10.19 19.19
N VAL A 198 3.93 -9.37 19.37
CA VAL A 198 3.58 -8.25 18.48
C VAL A 198 3.45 -6.97 19.29
N LYS A 199 3.99 -5.88 18.75
CA LYS A 199 3.79 -4.53 19.23
C LYS A 199 3.33 -3.63 18.08
N GLU A 200 2.14 -3.03 18.19
CA GLU A 200 1.66 -2.00 17.24
C GLU A 200 1.96 -0.61 17.82
N GLU A 201 2.57 0.24 17.00
CA GLU A 201 2.85 1.65 17.29
C GLU A 201 2.19 2.52 16.21
N VAL A 202 1.27 3.37 16.66
CA VAL A 202 0.49 4.26 15.79
C VAL A 202 0.95 5.68 16.04
N LEU A 203 1.57 6.30 15.04
CA LEU A 203 2.05 7.66 15.14
C LEU A 203 0.94 8.62 14.69
N VAL A 204 0.51 9.51 15.59
CA VAL A 204 -0.45 10.57 15.28
C VAL A 204 0.20 11.66 14.44
N TYR A 205 -0.57 12.31 13.56
CA TYR A 205 -0.04 13.31 12.64
C TYR A 205 1.11 12.75 11.79
N CYS A 206 0.89 11.58 11.20
CA CYS A 206 1.88 10.84 10.42
C CYS A 206 1.18 10.14 9.26
N GLY A 207 1.69 10.32 8.05
CA GLY A 207 1.27 9.63 6.84
C GLY A 207 2.01 8.30 6.66
N HIS A 208 2.37 8.00 5.42
CA HIS A 208 2.94 6.70 5.02
C HIS A 208 4.43 6.52 5.39
N SER A 209 5.14 7.59 5.78
CA SER A 209 6.59 7.53 6.05
C SER A 209 6.97 7.85 7.51
N PRO A 210 6.64 6.98 8.49
CA PRO A 210 7.02 7.16 9.89
C PRO A 210 8.47 7.57 10.13
N HIS A 211 9.43 6.96 9.43
CA HIS A 211 10.86 7.27 9.56
C HIS A 211 11.25 8.68 9.14
N LEU A 212 10.48 9.32 8.25
CA LEU A 212 10.70 10.70 7.81
C LEU A 212 9.95 11.71 8.67
N GLU A 213 8.73 11.37 9.06
CA GLU A 213 7.81 12.29 9.73
C GLU A 213 8.05 12.37 11.24
N HIS A 214 8.47 11.26 11.86
CA HIS A 214 8.75 11.15 13.29
C HIS A 214 10.10 10.45 13.54
N PRO A 215 11.23 10.98 13.02
CA PRO A 215 12.51 10.26 12.97
C PRO A 215 13.04 9.86 14.36
N GLU A 216 12.90 10.73 15.36
CA GLU A 216 13.36 10.44 16.73
C GLU A 216 12.58 9.28 17.35
N ARG A 217 11.23 9.32 17.24
CA ARG A 217 10.37 8.27 17.76
C ARG A 217 10.53 6.96 17.00
N PHE A 218 10.65 7.04 15.68
CA PHE A 218 10.91 5.88 14.83
C PHE A 218 12.23 5.20 15.22
N LEU A 219 13.31 5.99 15.38
CA LEU A 219 14.62 5.48 15.77
C LEU A 219 14.60 4.87 17.17
N GLU A 220 13.94 5.51 18.14
CA GLU A 220 13.76 4.96 19.49
C GLU A 220 13.10 3.58 19.45
N LEU A 221 11.99 3.47 18.71
CA LEU A 221 11.24 2.23 18.54
C LEU A 221 12.07 1.14 17.85
N LEU A 222 12.78 1.51 16.77
CA LEU A 222 13.63 0.58 16.03
C LEU A 222 14.79 0.06 16.90
N LEU A 223 15.48 0.95 17.62
CA LEU A 223 16.59 0.58 18.50
C LEU A 223 16.11 -0.31 19.65
N ALA A 224 14.94 -0.04 20.23
CA ALA A 224 14.33 -0.90 21.24
C ALA A 224 13.93 -2.30 20.70
N GLN A 225 13.70 -2.43 19.39
CA GLN A 225 13.32 -3.68 18.74
C GLN A 225 14.52 -4.54 18.31
N VAL A 226 15.64 -3.90 17.96
CA VAL A 226 16.87 -4.61 17.51
C VAL A 226 17.88 -4.85 18.63
N GLY A 227 17.81 -4.08 19.73
CA GLY A 227 18.62 -4.24 20.94
C GLY A 227 18.12 -5.36 21.84
#